data_AF-A0A1H2CVJ2-F1
#
_entry.id   AF-A0A1H2CVJ2-F1
#
_cell.length_a   1.000
_cell.length_b   1.000
_cell.length_c   1.000
_cell.angle_alpha   90.00
_cell.angle_beta   90.00
_cell.angle_gamma   90.00
#
_symmetry.space_group_name_H-M   'P 1'
#
loop_
_entity.id
_entity.type
_entity.pdbx_description
1 polymer ?
#
loop_
_entity_poly.entity_id
_entity_poly.type
_entity_poly.pdbx_seq_one_letter_code
_entity_poly.pdbx_strand_id
1 'polypeptide(L)'
;MATRQGRTPWEGSTRRRRLPANWDSELKPAAHQRNPQHICHWCGRPDGNDLDHLQRGDDHRIENLDWIHGRNDVLAGRSERNCHGEKSGAEGAAAAAAKLRAQRRPPEPHPAFT
;
A
#
# COMPACT_ATOMS: atom_id res chain seq x y z
N MET A 1 -19.95 29.78 -16.54
CA MET A 1 -19.68 29.12 -15.24
C MET A 1 -18.51 28.17 -15.46
N ALA A 2 -17.31 28.53 -14.99
CA ALA A 2 -16.11 27.70 -15.16
C ALA A 2 -16.11 26.59 -14.09
N THR A 3 -16.21 25.35 -14.50
CA THR A 3 -16.05 24.19 -13.63
C THR A 3 -14.60 24.16 -13.15
N ARG A 4 -14.39 24.28 -11.83
CA ARG A 4 -13.10 23.96 -11.21
C ARG A 4 -12.85 22.47 -11.46
N GLN A 5 -12.02 22.14 -12.45
CA GLN A 5 -11.46 20.81 -12.59
C GLN A 5 -10.57 20.58 -11.36
N GLY A 6 -11.12 19.87 -10.37
CA GLY A 6 -10.39 19.51 -9.16
C GLY A 6 -9.25 18.57 -9.52
N ARG A 7 -8.03 18.90 -9.11
CA ARG A 7 -6.88 18.02 -9.24
C ARG A 7 -7.23 16.66 -8.66
N THR A 8 -6.95 15.59 -9.39
CA THR A 8 -7.19 14.26 -8.86
C THR A 8 -6.24 14.04 -7.67
N PRO A 9 -6.64 13.29 -6.62
CA PRO A 9 -5.77 13.00 -5.46
C PRO A 9 -4.43 12.33 -5.82
N TRP A 10 -4.28 11.88 -7.06
CA TRP A 10 -3.10 11.21 -7.61
C TRP A 10 -2.21 12.14 -8.43
N GLU A 11 -2.71 13.33 -8.77
CA GLU A 11 -2.01 14.32 -9.58
C GLU A 11 -0.81 14.88 -8.80
N GLY A 12 0.40 14.50 -9.23
CA GLY A 12 1.66 14.79 -8.53
C GLY A 12 2.23 13.63 -7.69
N SER A 13 1.55 12.49 -7.60
CA SER A 13 2.08 11.31 -6.91
C SER A 13 3.31 10.76 -7.64
N THR A 14 4.47 10.80 -6.98
CA THR A 14 5.71 10.19 -7.48
C THR A 14 5.83 8.71 -7.14
N ARG A 15 4.82 8.10 -6.51
CA ARG A 15 4.89 6.72 -6.01
C ARG A 15 5.25 5.71 -7.11
N ARG A 16 4.69 5.88 -8.31
CA ARG A 16 5.00 5.04 -9.47
C ARG A 16 6.46 5.19 -9.94
N ARG A 17 7.09 6.35 -9.73
CA ARG A 17 8.50 6.61 -10.07
C ARG A 17 9.48 5.97 -9.08
N ARG A 18 9.01 5.54 -7.91
CA ARG A 18 9.82 4.86 -6.89
C ARG A 18 9.86 3.34 -7.08
N LEU A 19 9.07 2.81 -8.02
CA LEU A 19 9.16 1.41 -8.37
C LEU A 19 10.55 1.12 -8.96
N PRO A 20 11.18 0.00 -8.57
CA PRO A 20 12.43 -0.45 -9.17
C PRO A 20 12.30 -0.60 -10.69
N ALA A 21 13.38 -0.35 -11.42
CA ALA A 21 13.39 -0.51 -12.88
C ALA A 21 13.08 -1.96 -13.31
N ASN A 22 13.39 -2.94 -12.46
CA ASN A 22 13.15 -4.36 -12.69
C ASN A 22 11.76 -4.86 -12.21
N TRP A 23 10.82 -3.95 -11.92
CA TRP A 23 9.50 -4.28 -11.40
C TRP A 23 8.73 -5.27 -12.30
N ASP A 24 8.57 -4.95 -13.58
CA ASP A 24 7.84 -5.81 -14.52
C ASP A 24 8.71 -6.93 -15.10
N SER A 25 10.03 -6.77 -15.16
CA SER A 25 10.95 -7.74 -15.77
C SER A 25 11.40 -8.87 -14.84
N GLU A 26 11.46 -8.63 -13.54
CA GLU A 26 12.02 -9.58 -12.56
C GLU A 26 11.09 -9.80 -11.38
N LEU A 27 10.65 -8.74 -10.70
CA LEU A 27 9.89 -8.87 -9.46
C LEU A 27 8.52 -9.50 -9.66
N LYS A 28 7.77 -9.07 -10.68
CA LYS A 28 6.49 -9.69 -11.05
C LYS A 28 6.60 -11.16 -11.46
N PRO A 29 7.50 -11.55 -12.38
CA PRO A 29 7.73 -12.95 -12.70
C PRO A 29 8.16 -13.78 -11.48
N ALA A 30 9.06 -13.27 -10.64
CA ALA A 30 9.49 -13.97 -9.44
C ALA A 30 8.33 -14.17 -8.44
N ALA A 31 7.47 -13.17 -8.27
CA ALA A 31 6.30 -13.28 -7.41
C ALA A 31 5.28 -14.30 -7.96
N HIS A 32 5.09 -14.33 -9.28
CA HIS A 32 4.28 -15.36 -9.92
C HIS A 32 4.88 -16.75 -9.74
N GLN A 33 6.20 -16.93 -9.90
CA GLN A 33 6.85 -18.23 -9.68
C GLN A 33 6.67 -18.73 -8.24
N ARG A 34 6.76 -17.84 -7.23
CA ARG A 34 6.56 -18.19 -5.82
C ARG A 34 5.09 -18.52 -5.48
N ASN A 35 4.16 -17.79 -6.08
CA ASN A 35 2.72 -17.91 -5.83
C ASN A 35 1.95 -17.91 -7.17
N PRO A 36 1.96 -19.04 -7.91
CA PRO A 36 1.45 -19.08 -9.29
C PRO A 36 -0.07 -19.01 -9.39
N GLN A 37 -0.78 -19.35 -8.31
CA GLN A 37 -2.24 -19.22 -8.20
C GLN A 37 -2.67 -17.81 -7.78
N HIS A 38 -1.70 -16.91 -7.57
CA HIS A 38 -1.93 -15.55 -7.10
C HIS A 38 -2.81 -15.51 -5.85
N ILE A 39 -2.53 -16.40 -4.89
CA ILE A 39 -3.25 -16.43 -3.62
C ILE A 39 -3.04 -15.09 -2.91
N CYS A 40 -4.12 -14.36 -2.69
CA CYS A 40 -4.11 -13.08 -2.02
C CYS A 40 -3.56 -13.24 -0.59
N HIS A 41 -2.44 -12.59 -0.27
CA HIS A 41 -1.80 -12.73 1.04
C HIS A 41 -2.63 -12.15 2.21
N TRP A 42 -3.67 -11.37 1.91
CA TRP A 42 -4.53 -10.75 2.91
C TRP A 42 -5.77 -11.59 3.26
N CYS A 43 -6.44 -12.14 2.24
CA CYS A 43 -7.70 -12.88 2.43
C CYS A 43 -7.60 -14.38 2.14
N GLY A 44 -6.48 -14.85 1.57
CA GLY A 44 -6.20 -16.25 1.28
C GLY A 44 -6.93 -16.84 0.06
N ARG A 45 -7.62 -16.02 -0.75
CA ARG A 45 -8.33 -16.46 -1.96
C ARG A 45 -7.48 -16.26 -3.22
N PRO A 46 -7.63 -17.09 -4.27
CA PRO A 46 -6.86 -16.98 -5.51
C PRO A 46 -7.20 -15.72 -6.31
N ASP A 47 -6.47 -15.53 -7.42
CA ASP A 47 -6.75 -14.51 -8.44
C ASP A 47 -6.50 -13.05 -8.02
N GLY A 48 -5.52 -12.81 -7.14
CA GLY A 48 -5.02 -11.46 -6.84
C GLY A 48 -4.18 -10.90 -7.98
N ASN A 49 -4.49 -9.72 -8.50
CA ASN A 49 -3.81 -9.21 -9.71
C ASN A 49 -2.87 -8.02 -9.46
N ASP A 50 -2.85 -7.49 -8.24
CA ASP A 50 -1.93 -6.44 -7.83
C ASP A 50 -0.84 -7.04 -6.93
N LEU A 51 0.39 -6.53 -7.05
CA LEU A 51 1.45 -6.80 -6.06
C LEU A 51 1.43 -5.74 -4.99
N ASP A 52 1.50 -6.17 -3.74
CA ASP A 52 1.59 -5.30 -2.59
C ASP A 52 2.65 -5.77 -1.59
N HIS A 53 3.06 -4.83 -0.74
CA HIS A 53 4.03 -5.08 0.29
C HIS A 53 3.41 -5.86 1.46
N LEU A 54 4.02 -6.96 1.88
CA LEU A 54 3.63 -7.67 3.10
C LEU A 54 3.82 -6.77 4.33
N GLN A 55 4.97 -6.10 4.41
CA GLN A 55 5.26 -5.07 5.40
C GLN A 55 5.33 -3.71 4.71
N ARG A 56 4.54 -2.76 5.20
CA ARG A 56 4.50 -1.39 4.67
C ARG A 56 5.90 -0.77 4.57
N GLY A 57 6.15 0.00 3.52
CA GLY A 57 7.44 0.66 3.32
C GLY A 57 7.72 0.92 1.86
N ASP A 58 9.01 1.06 1.54
CA ASP A 58 9.56 1.19 0.18
C ASP A 58 10.52 0.00 -0.12
N ASP A 59 10.42 -1.07 0.66
CA ASP A 59 11.22 -2.29 0.49
C ASP A 59 10.55 -3.21 -0.54
N HIS A 60 11.02 -3.12 -1.77
CA HIS A 60 10.51 -3.87 -2.93
C HIS A 60 11.25 -5.21 -3.16
N ARG A 61 11.99 -5.72 -2.16
CA ARG A 61 12.57 -7.07 -2.25
C ARG A 61 11.46 -8.10 -2.38
N ILE A 62 11.72 -9.17 -3.13
CA ILE A 62 10.69 -10.16 -3.45
C ILE A 62 10.09 -10.80 -2.20
N GLU A 63 10.86 -10.98 -1.14
CA GLU A 63 10.41 -11.51 0.16
C GLU A 63 9.33 -10.64 0.82
N ASN A 64 9.27 -9.35 0.46
CA ASN A 64 8.28 -8.42 0.99
C ASN A 64 7.14 -8.13 0.02
N LEU A 65 7.06 -8.78 -1.15
CA LEU A 65 6.01 -8.56 -2.14
C LEU A 65 5.18 -9.81 -2.32
N ASP A 66 3.85 -9.71 -2.35
CA ASP A 66 2.96 -10.81 -2.75
C ASP A 66 1.67 -10.30 -3.40
N TRP A 67 0.90 -11.20 -4.00
CA TRP A 67 -0.34 -10.89 -4.68
C TRP A 67 -1.43 -10.49 -3.70
N ILE A 68 -2.25 -9.52 -4.10
CA ILE A 68 -3.41 -9.04 -3.35
C ILE A 68 -4.55 -8.68 -4.30
N HIS A 69 -5.78 -8.79 -3.83
CA HIS A 69 -6.94 -8.28 -4.57
C HIS A 69 -6.98 -6.77 -4.56
N GLY A 70 -6.90 -6.19 -5.75
CA GLY A 70 -7.01 -4.76 -5.99
C GLY A 70 -8.40 -4.29 -6.37
N ARG A 71 -8.53 -3.00 -6.69
CA ARG A 71 -9.79 -2.42 -7.19
C ARG A 71 -10.20 -3.06 -8.52
N ASN A 72 -9.24 -3.38 -9.37
CA ASN A 72 -9.50 -3.99 -10.68
C ASN A 72 -10.06 -5.41 -10.54
N ASP A 73 -9.70 -6.15 -9.49
CA ASP A 73 -10.25 -7.48 -9.23
C ASP A 73 -11.73 -7.41 -8.84
N VAL A 74 -12.11 -6.38 -8.09
CA VAL A 74 -13.52 -6.10 -7.79
C VAL A 74 -14.31 -5.72 -9.04
N LEU A 75 -13.75 -4.83 -9.86
CA LEU A 75 -14.41 -4.39 -11.10
C LEU A 75 -14.57 -5.53 -12.13
N ALA A 76 -13.65 -6.50 -12.12
CA ALA A 76 -13.70 -7.67 -13.00
C ALA A 76 -14.50 -8.84 -12.41
N GLY A 77 -15.06 -8.71 -11.20
CA GLY A 77 -15.81 -9.78 -10.53
C GLY A 77 -14.97 -10.96 -10.03
N ARG A 78 -13.63 -10.81 -9.96
CA ARG A 78 -12.72 -11.85 -9.43
C ARG A 78 -12.70 -11.88 -7.90
N SER A 79 -12.99 -10.75 -7.25
CA SER A 79 -13.07 -10.65 -5.80
C SER A 79 -14.18 -9.73 -5.37
N GLU A 80 -14.87 -10.06 -4.29
CA GLU A 80 -15.88 -9.19 -3.69
C GLU A 80 -15.25 -8.04 -2.88
N ARG A 81 -13.95 -8.15 -2.56
CA ARG A 81 -13.24 -7.24 -1.64
C ARG A 81 -12.05 -6.56 -2.31
N ASN A 82 -11.90 -5.26 -2.04
CA ASN A 82 -10.70 -4.52 -2.39
C ASN A 82 -9.67 -4.62 -1.26
N CYS A 83 -9.05 -5.79 -1.10
CA CYS A 83 -8.13 -6.08 0.00
C CYS A 83 -6.96 -5.09 0.06
N HIS A 84 -6.39 -4.70 -1.09
CA HIS A 84 -5.32 -3.72 -1.15
C HIS A 84 -5.77 -2.35 -0.62
N GLY A 85 -6.98 -1.90 -1.01
CA GLY A 85 -7.55 -0.66 -0.50
C GLY A 85 -7.82 -0.69 1.00
N GLU A 86 -8.36 -1.80 1.51
CA GLU A 86 -8.61 -1.99 2.94
C GLU A 86 -7.32 -1.98 3.76
N LYS A 87 -6.30 -2.73 3.32
CA LYS A 87 -4.97 -2.74 3.93
C LYS A 87 -4.34 -1.35 3.97
N SER A 88 -4.29 -0.67 2.83
CA SER A 88 -3.71 0.66 2.73
C SER A 88 -4.46 1.67 3.60
N GLY A 89 -5.79 1.57 3.67
CA GLY A 89 -6.62 2.34 4.59
C GLY A 89 -6.27 2.12 6.05
N ALA A 90 -6.12 0.85 6.48
CA ALA A 90 -5.73 0.50 7.83
C ALA A 90 -4.32 1.03 8.18
N GLU A 91 -3.35 0.93 7.27
CA GLU A 91 -2.01 1.47 7.46
C GLU A 91 -1.98 3.00 7.54
N GLY A 92 -2.82 3.67 6.76
CA GLY A 92 -3.01 5.11 6.79
C GLY A 92 -3.62 5.58 8.11
N ALA A 93 -4.66 4.90 8.58
CA ALA A 93 -5.29 5.17 9.87
C ALA A 93 -4.31 4.97 11.03
N ALA A 94 -3.54 3.89 11.02
CA ALA A 94 -2.49 3.64 12.01
C ALA A 94 -1.42 4.75 12.03
N ALA A 95 -0.98 5.21 10.84
CA ALA A 95 -0.02 6.31 10.74
C ALA A 95 -0.60 7.65 11.26
N ALA A 96 -1.86 7.94 10.96
CA ALA A 96 -2.54 9.13 11.47
C ALA A 96 -2.67 9.08 13.01
N ALA A 97 -3.08 7.94 13.56
CA ALA A 97 -3.17 7.73 15.01
C ALA A 97 -1.80 7.90 15.70
N ALA A 98 -0.73 7.38 15.11
CA ALA A 98 0.64 7.55 15.64
C ALA A 98 1.06 9.02 15.66
N LYS A 99 0.77 9.79 14.60
CA LYS A 99 1.04 11.24 14.56
C LYS A 99 0.27 12.00 15.64
N LEU A 100 -1.01 11.70 15.82
CA LEU A 100 -1.83 12.32 16.86
C LEU A 100 -1.30 12.02 18.27
N ARG A 101 -0.83 10.79 18.52
CA ARG A 101 -0.20 10.44 19.79
C ARG A 101 1.09 11.22 20.02
N ALA A 102 1.94 11.35 19.01
CA ALA A 102 3.17 12.13 19.10
C ALA A 102 2.91 13.62 19.40
N GLN A 103 1.89 14.21 18.77
CA GLN A 103 1.49 15.61 19.03
C GLN A 103 0.93 15.84 20.44
N ARG A 104 0.39 14.80 21.08
CA ARG A 104 -0.16 14.86 22.45
C ARG A 104 0.87 14.54 23.53
N ARG A 105 2.13 14.28 23.17
CA ARG A 105 3.20 14.03 24.15
C ARG A 105 3.49 15.35 24.89
N PRO A 106 3.43 15.39 26.23
CA PRO A 106 3.83 16.57 26.97
C PRO A 106 5.32 16.89 26.68
N PRO A 107 5.68 18.18 26.62
CA PRO A 107 7.07 18.58 26.39
C PRO A 107 7.99 17.98 27.46
N GLU A 108 9.19 17.56 27.08
CA GLU A 108 10.16 17.08 28.07
C GLU A 108 10.52 18.22 29.03
N PRO A 109 10.55 17.96 30.35
CA PRO A 109 10.99 18.96 31.31
C PRO A 109 12.44 19.33 30.99
N HIS A 110 12.68 20.61 30.73
CA HIS A 110 14.00 21.10 30.42
C HIS A 110 14.93 20.94 31.63
N PRO A 111 16.20 20.52 31.43
CA PRO A 111 17.14 20.26 32.52
C PRO A 111 17.57 21.51 33.32
N ALA A 112 17.05 22.70 32.98
CA ALA A 112 17.30 23.95 33.70
C ALA A 112 16.26 24.23 34.82
N PHE A 113 15.32 23.32 35.07
CA PHE A 113 14.32 23.42 36.13
C PHE A 113 14.24 22.16 37.02
N THR A 114 15.40 21.56 37.35
CA THR A 114 15.55 20.62 38.47
C THR A 114 16.32 21.25 39.62
#